data_AF-B8HSK1-F1
#
_entry.id   AF-B8HSK1-F1
#
_cell.length_a   1.000
_cell.length_b   1.000
_cell.length_c   1.000
_cell.angle_alpha   90.00
_cell.angle_beta   90.00
_cell.angle_gamma   90.00
#
_symmetry.space_group_name_H-M   'P 1'
#
loop_
_entity.id
_entity.type
_entity.pdbx_description
1 polymer ?
#
loop_
_entity_poly.entity_id
_entity_poly.type
_entity_poly.pdbx_seq_one_letter_code
_entity_poly.pdbx_strand_id
1 'polypeptide(L)'
;MTSPGHQSSQPPESAADSPQTLGFWATFVYYFSSTTLIGALAAAQALHLGLSTGEPYRYGIGLGLLAGLVGAYYNRSVVLEINFTDRDAFLTQLNQTLTNLGFTPHEQLEDYQIYRRSGLSHFFTGSIMVKVADRQATLLSRAANIRRLKRLLP
;
A
#
# COMPACT_ATOMS: atom_id res chain seq x y z
N MET A 1 45.73 -8.66 -36.05
CA MET A 1 44.42 -9.20 -36.44
C MET A 1 43.48 -9.02 -35.26
N THR A 2 42.64 -7.99 -35.36
CA THR A 2 41.58 -7.61 -34.42
C THR A 2 40.41 -8.57 -34.56
N SER A 3 39.98 -9.21 -33.47
CA SER A 3 38.67 -9.87 -33.41
C SER A 3 37.77 -9.10 -32.44
N PRO A 4 36.59 -8.62 -32.89
CA PRO A 4 35.70 -7.77 -32.11
C PRO A 4 34.73 -8.56 -31.24
N GLY A 5 34.43 -7.99 -30.07
CA GLY A 5 33.16 -8.00 -29.34
C GLY A 5 32.23 -9.20 -29.44
N HIS A 6 32.12 -9.93 -28.33
CA HIS A 6 30.87 -10.57 -27.94
C HIS A 6 30.35 -9.85 -26.68
N GLN A 7 29.71 -8.70 -26.89
CA GLN A 7 28.77 -8.15 -25.92
C GLN A 7 27.55 -9.07 -25.94
N SER A 8 27.46 -9.94 -24.94
CA SER A 8 26.22 -10.62 -24.58
C SER A 8 25.18 -9.55 -24.25
N SER A 9 24.26 -9.34 -25.19
CA SER A 9 23.04 -8.57 -25.01
C SER A 9 22.19 -9.24 -23.93
N GLN A 10 22.38 -8.82 -22.68
CA GLN A 10 21.42 -9.09 -21.62
C GLN A 10 20.08 -8.44 -22.02
N PRO A 11 18.95 -9.17 -21.94
CA PRO A 11 17.64 -8.57 -22.14
C PRO A 11 17.39 -7.52 -21.06
N PRO A 12 16.55 -6.51 -21.30
CA PRO A 12 16.30 -5.44 -20.34
C PRO A 12 15.70 -6.02 -19.06
N GLU A 13 16.50 -6.02 -18.00
CA GLU A 13 16.15 -6.32 -16.62
C GLU A 13 15.25 -5.20 -16.05
N SER A 14 14.09 -4.98 -16.68
CA SER A 14 13.35 -3.71 -16.53
C SER A 14 11.84 -3.88 -16.25
N ALA A 15 11.34 -5.07 -15.95
CA ALA A 15 9.89 -5.22 -15.72
C ALA A 15 9.45 -6.28 -14.69
N ALA A 16 10.36 -7.10 -14.13
CA ALA A 16 9.94 -8.29 -13.38
C ALA A 16 9.75 -8.11 -11.86
N ASP A 17 10.36 -7.09 -11.23
CA ASP A 17 10.34 -6.94 -9.76
C ASP A 17 9.54 -5.73 -9.29
N SER A 18 8.38 -5.46 -9.90
CA SER A 18 7.39 -4.61 -9.23
C SER A 18 6.78 -5.42 -8.07
N PRO A 19 6.90 -4.99 -6.81
CA PRO A 19 6.34 -5.73 -5.69
C PRO A 19 4.83 -5.95 -5.93
N GLN A 20 4.39 -7.21 -5.87
CA GLN A 20 2.98 -7.55 -6.09
C GLN A 20 2.10 -6.77 -5.11
N THR A 21 1.31 -5.84 -5.64
CA THR A 21 0.41 -5.02 -4.84
C THR A 21 -0.92 -5.73 -4.65
N LEU A 22 -1.48 -5.65 -3.44
CA LEU A 22 -2.88 -6.00 -3.25
C LEU A 22 -3.75 -4.99 -4.01
N GLY A 23 -4.29 -5.46 -5.13
CA GLY A 23 -5.24 -4.71 -5.95
C GLY A 23 -6.59 -4.52 -5.25
N PHE A 24 -7.44 -3.69 -5.85
CA PHE A 24 -8.73 -3.31 -5.28
C PHE A 24 -9.59 -4.52 -4.85
N TRP A 25 -9.73 -5.53 -5.72
CA TRP A 25 -10.60 -6.69 -5.44
C TRP A 25 -10.09 -7.56 -4.30
N ALA A 26 -8.78 -7.80 -4.22
CA ALA A 26 -8.19 -8.56 -3.12
C ALA A 26 -8.42 -7.83 -1.79
N THR A 27 -8.19 -6.52 -1.75
CA THR A 27 -8.48 -5.70 -0.56
C THR A 27 -9.98 -5.68 -0.25
N PHE A 28 -10.85 -5.53 -1.25
CA PHE A 28 -12.30 -5.54 -1.07
C PHE A 28 -12.77 -6.83 -0.43
N VAL A 29 -12.40 -7.99 -1.00
CA VAL A 29 -12.82 -9.30 -0.49
C VAL A 29 -12.34 -9.49 0.95
N TYR A 30 -11.09 -9.14 1.26
CA TYR A 30 -10.55 -9.24 2.62
C TYR A 30 -11.38 -8.46 3.65
N TYR A 31 -11.68 -7.19 3.37
CA TYR A 31 -12.48 -6.36 4.30
C TYR A 31 -13.96 -6.78 4.30
N PHE A 32 -14.53 -7.07 3.14
CA PHE A 32 -15.91 -7.52 3.00
C PHE A 32 -16.16 -8.80 3.81
N SER A 33 -15.41 -9.87 3.56
CA SER A 33 -15.63 -11.16 4.23
C SER A 33 -15.41 -11.07 5.73
N SER A 34 -14.35 -10.39 6.16
CA SER A 34 -14.00 -10.26 7.57
C SER A 34 -15.06 -9.45 8.33
N THR A 35 -15.48 -8.31 7.79
CA THR A 35 -16.50 -7.48 8.43
C THR A 35 -17.88 -8.12 8.35
N THR A 36 -18.22 -8.85 7.28
CA THR A 36 -19.48 -9.60 7.20
C THR A 36 -19.56 -10.68 8.27
N LEU A 37 -18.48 -11.45 8.47
CA LEU A 37 -18.45 -12.47 9.51
C LEU A 37 -18.59 -11.85 10.91
N ILE A 38 -17.79 -10.83 11.22
CA ILE A 38 -17.84 -10.14 12.52
C ILE A 38 -19.21 -9.52 12.74
N GLY A 39 -19.76 -8.83 11.74
CA GLY A 39 -21.06 -8.18 11.81
C GLY A 39 -22.21 -9.17 12.02
N ALA A 40 -22.17 -10.33 11.36
CA ALA A 40 -23.17 -11.38 11.56
C ALA A 40 -23.09 -11.97 12.97
N LEU A 41 -21.89 -12.27 13.48
CA LEU A 41 -21.72 -12.76 14.85
C LEU A 41 -22.15 -11.73 15.89
N ALA A 42 -21.78 -10.46 15.71
CA ALA A 42 -22.17 -9.37 16.59
C ALA A 42 -23.69 -9.15 16.60
N ALA A 43 -24.34 -9.18 15.42
CA ALA A 43 -25.79 -9.05 15.32
C ALA A 43 -26.51 -10.24 15.98
N ALA A 44 -26.03 -11.46 15.77
CA ALA A 44 -26.58 -12.65 16.41
C ALA A 44 -26.52 -12.54 17.94
N GLN A 45 -25.37 -12.13 18.47
CA GLN A 45 -25.16 -11.99 19.91
C GLN A 45 -25.95 -10.81 20.50
N ALA A 46 -25.91 -9.63 19.88
CA ALA A 46 -26.53 -8.42 20.41
C ALA A 46 -28.07 -8.48 20.37
N LEU A 47 -28.62 -9.11 19.33
CA LEU A 47 -30.07 -9.19 19.11
C LEU A 47 -30.66 -10.54 19.56
N HIS A 48 -29.85 -11.43 20.16
CA HIS A 48 -30.24 -12.79 20.56
C HIS A 48 -30.87 -13.60 19.40
N LEU A 49 -30.37 -13.38 18.18
CA LEU A 49 -30.84 -14.07 16.98
C LEU A 49 -30.07 -15.38 16.77
N GLY A 50 -30.77 -16.42 16.32
CA GLY A 50 -30.11 -17.65 15.88
C GLY A 50 -29.33 -17.42 14.59
N LEU A 51 -28.12 -17.99 14.48
CA LEU A 51 -27.36 -17.94 13.22
C LEU A 51 -28.09 -18.67 12.07
N SER A 52 -29.07 -19.51 12.36
CA SER A 52 -29.91 -20.16 11.35
C SER A 52 -31.01 -19.27 10.75
N THR A 53 -31.30 -18.09 11.33
CA THR A 53 -32.50 -17.30 10.95
C THR A 53 -32.27 -16.35 9.77
N GLY A 54 -31.08 -16.32 9.17
CA GLY A 54 -30.78 -15.47 8.00
C GLY A 54 -30.57 -13.99 8.33
N GLU A 55 -31.26 -13.44 9.34
CA GLU A 55 -31.21 -12.02 9.72
C GLU A 55 -29.80 -11.52 10.09
N PRO A 56 -28.99 -12.24 10.90
CA PRO A 56 -27.64 -11.78 11.23
C PRO A 56 -26.76 -11.56 9.99
N TYR A 57 -26.91 -12.39 8.95
CA TYR A 57 -26.16 -12.26 7.71
C TYR A 57 -26.54 -11.01 6.92
N ARG A 58 -27.80 -10.54 6.98
CA ARG A 58 -28.20 -9.31 6.30
C ARG A 58 -27.47 -8.10 6.87
N TYR A 59 -27.38 -8.00 8.19
CA TYR A 59 -26.59 -6.97 8.87
C TYR A 59 -25.10 -7.09 8.55
N GLY A 60 -24.55 -8.32 8.62
CA GLY A 60 -23.17 -8.60 8.27
C GLY A 60 -22.83 -8.20 6.83
N ILE A 61 -23.66 -8.56 5.85
CA ILE A 61 -23.45 -8.23 4.44
C ILE A 61 -23.51 -6.71 4.24
N GLY A 62 -24.48 -6.02 4.84
CA GLY A 62 -24.59 -4.56 4.76
C GLY A 62 -23.33 -3.86 5.29
N LEU A 63 -22.88 -4.24 6.50
CA LEU A 63 -21.66 -3.70 7.10
C LEU A 63 -20.41 -4.07 6.30
N GLY A 64 -20.32 -5.32 5.82
CA GLY A 64 -19.22 -5.81 5.02
C GLY A 64 -19.11 -5.10 3.68
N LEU A 65 -20.22 -4.77 3.02
CA LEU A 65 -20.20 -4.03 1.76
C LEU A 65 -19.62 -2.63 1.97
N LEU A 66 -20.08 -1.92 3.00
CA LEU A 66 -19.56 -0.59 3.35
C LEU A 66 -18.07 -0.65 3.70
N ALA A 67 -17.67 -1.57 4.58
CA ALA A 67 -16.28 -1.74 4.99
C ALA A 67 -15.38 -2.19 3.84
N GLY A 68 -15.87 -3.09 2.98
CA GLY A 68 -15.18 -3.57 1.78
C GLY A 68 -14.87 -2.43 0.82
N LEU A 69 -15.86 -1.59 0.51
CA LEU A 69 -15.68 -0.43 -0.39
C LEU A 69 -14.73 0.61 0.20
N VAL A 70 -14.93 1.00 1.47
CA VAL A 70 -14.07 1.96 2.16
C VAL A 70 -12.64 1.41 2.27
N GLY A 71 -12.51 0.16 2.70
CA GLY A 71 -11.23 -0.54 2.82
C GLY A 71 -10.49 -0.61 1.49
N ALA A 72 -11.14 -1.07 0.41
CA ALA A 72 -10.53 -1.14 -0.91
C ALA A 72 -10.18 0.24 -1.49
N TYR A 73 -10.95 1.28 -1.18
CA TYR A 73 -10.68 2.63 -1.65
C TYR A 73 -9.47 3.28 -0.97
N TYR A 74 -9.28 3.05 0.34
CA TYR A 74 -8.22 3.69 1.13
C TYR A 74 -6.99 2.81 1.37
N ASN A 75 -7.17 1.51 1.57
CA ASN A 75 -6.11 0.57 1.98
C ASN A 75 -5.50 -0.26 0.86
N ARG A 76 -6.01 -0.18 -0.38
CA ARG A 76 -5.35 -0.83 -1.52
C ARG A 76 -3.93 -0.29 -1.69
N SER A 77 -3.00 -1.15 -2.06
CA SER A 77 -1.63 -0.74 -2.38
C SER A 77 -1.59 -0.10 -3.76
N VAL A 78 -0.85 1.01 -3.89
CA VAL A 78 -0.64 1.71 -5.16
C VAL A 78 0.80 2.17 -5.26
N VAL A 79 1.28 2.29 -6.50
CA VAL A 79 2.61 2.81 -6.83
C VAL A 79 2.47 4.26 -7.30
N LEU A 80 3.40 5.10 -6.89
CA LEU A 80 3.58 6.46 -7.37
C LEU A 80 5.00 6.62 -7.87
N GLU A 81 5.13 6.93 -9.15
CA GLU A 81 6.40 7.26 -9.77
C GLU A 81 6.54 8.78 -9.86
N ILE A 82 7.67 9.31 -9.42
CA ILE A 82 8.00 10.74 -9.44
C ILE A 82 9.35 10.90 -10.13
N ASN A 83 9.39 11.72 -11.18
CA ASN A 83 10.64 12.11 -11.82
C ASN A 83 11.23 13.33 -11.10
N PHE A 84 12.54 13.36 -10.92
CA PHE A 84 13.23 14.48 -10.31
C PHE A 84 14.50 14.85 -11.09
N THR A 85 14.84 16.14 -11.07
CA THR A 85 16.05 16.66 -11.72
C THR A 85 17.27 16.61 -10.78
N ASP A 86 17.06 16.95 -9.51
CA ASP A 86 18.07 16.95 -8.47
C ASP A 86 17.70 15.92 -7.41
N ARG A 87 18.54 14.88 -7.29
CA ARG A 87 18.33 13.74 -6.40
C ARG A 87 18.37 14.16 -4.93
N ASP A 88 19.33 14.99 -4.55
CA ASP A 88 19.59 15.31 -3.15
C ASP A 88 18.54 16.29 -2.62
N ALA A 89 18.14 17.25 -3.45
CA ALA A 89 17.01 18.14 -3.15
C ALA A 89 15.70 17.33 -2.99
N PHE A 90 15.42 16.40 -3.90
CA PHE A 90 14.24 15.53 -3.82
C PHE A 90 14.23 14.68 -2.55
N LEU A 91 15.35 13.99 -2.24
CA LEU A 91 15.46 13.15 -1.05
C LEU A 91 15.29 13.95 0.24
N THR A 92 15.84 15.16 0.29
CA THR A 92 15.68 16.05 1.44
C THR A 92 14.22 16.43 1.64
N GLN A 93 13.53 16.87 0.58
CA GLN A 93 12.12 17.21 0.63
C GLN A 93 11.24 16.00 0.97
N LEU A 94 11.54 14.83 0.41
CA LEU A 94 10.83 13.59 0.69
C LEU A 94 10.98 13.20 2.16
N ASN A 95 12.20 13.19 2.69
CA ASN A 95 12.47 12.86 4.09
C ASN A 95 11.79 13.85 5.04
N GLN A 96 11.85 15.15 4.75
CA GLN A 96 11.14 16.17 5.52
C GLN A 96 9.63 15.95 5.48
N THR A 97 9.07 15.67 4.30
CA THR A 97 7.64 15.38 4.13
C THR A 97 7.24 14.14 4.94
N LEU A 98 7.96 13.04 4.83
CA LEU A 98 7.69 11.80 5.55
C LEU A 98 7.79 11.99 7.07
N THR A 99 8.80 12.72 7.54
CA THR A 99 8.98 13.05 8.96
C THR A 99 7.83 13.91 9.49
N ASN A 100 7.38 14.92 8.74
CA ASN A 100 6.21 15.72 9.09
C ASN A 100 4.92 14.89 9.12
N LEU A 101 4.87 13.84 8.31
CA LEU A 101 3.81 12.83 8.34
C LEU A 101 4.01 11.79 9.44
N GLY A 102 5.02 11.90 10.30
CA GLY A 102 5.30 11.01 11.42
C GLY A 102 5.92 9.67 11.02
N PHE A 103 6.37 9.52 9.78
CA PHE A 103 7.09 8.34 9.32
C PHE A 103 8.59 8.50 9.59
N THR A 104 9.21 7.44 10.08
CA THR A 104 10.65 7.35 10.28
C THR A 104 11.23 6.20 9.44
N PRO A 105 12.49 6.32 8.98
CA PRO A 105 13.16 5.19 8.35
C PRO A 105 13.25 4.03 9.35
N HIS A 106 12.98 2.82 8.88
CA HIS A 106 12.95 1.63 9.73
C HIS A 106 13.94 0.57 9.28
N GLU A 107 13.85 0.15 8.02
CA GLU A 107 14.68 -0.92 7.47
C GLU A 107 14.93 -0.65 5.99
N GLN A 108 16.05 -1.14 5.47
CA GLN A 108 16.36 -1.14 4.05
C GLN A 108 16.27 -2.58 3.55
N LEU A 109 15.44 -2.81 2.53
CA LEU A 109 15.23 -4.12 1.92
C LEU A 109 15.59 -4.00 0.44
N GLU A 110 16.70 -4.63 0.04
CA GLU A 110 17.24 -4.54 -1.32
C GLU A 110 17.40 -3.07 -1.74
N ASP A 111 16.69 -2.64 -2.80
CA ASP A 111 16.69 -1.27 -3.32
C ASP A 111 15.66 -0.34 -2.65
N TYR A 112 14.91 -0.84 -1.66
CA TYR A 112 13.82 -0.10 -1.02
C TYR A 112 14.21 0.36 0.39
N GLN A 113 14.06 1.67 0.63
CA GLN A 113 14.00 2.21 1.98
C GLN A 113 12.56 2.13 2.50
N ILE A 114 12.36 1.43 3.62
CA ILE A 114 11.05 1.29 4.25
C ILE A 114 10.92 2.34 5.36
N TYR A 115 9.82 3.10 5.29
CA TYR A 115 9.41 4.08 6.29
C TYR A 115 8.14 3.61 7.00
N ARG A 116 8.12 3.72 8.33
CA ARG A 116 6.98 3.33 9.19
C ARG A 116 6.72 4.41 10.22
N ARG A 117 5.47 4.53 10.68
CA ARG A 117 5.15 5.32 11.87
C ARG A 117 5.49 4.53 13.14
N SER A 118 5.80 5.23 14.22
CA SER A 118 6.03 4.62 15.53
C SER A 118 4.72 4.25 16.26
N GLY A 119 4.82 3.33 17.22
CA GLY A 119 3.69 2.90 18.06
C GLY A 119 2.60 2.14 17.30
N LEU A 120 1.41 1.99 17.90
CA LEU A 120 0.28 1.22 17.32
C LEU A 120 -0.27 1.80 16.01
N SER A 121 0.09 3.04 15.66
CA SER A 121 -0.39 3.70 14.45
C SER A 121 0.04 3.00 13.16
N HIS A 122 1.15 2.24 13.18
CA HIS A 122 1.69 1.54 12.02
C HIS A 122 0.73 0.48 11.46
N PHE A 123 -0.06 -0.19 12.30
CA PHE A 123 -1.06 -1.18 11.87
C PHE A 123 -2.12 -0.53 10.95
N PHE A 124 -2.52 0.70 11.27
CA PHE A 124 -3.57 1.44 10.55
C PHE A 124 -3.07 2.28 9.38
N THR A 125 -1.81 2.69 9.37
CA THR A 125 -1.24 3.52 8.29
C THR A 125 -0.41 2.74 7.29
N GLY A 126 0.12 1.57 7.66
CA GLY A 126 0.99 0.79 6.80
C GLY A 126 2.39 1.40 6.67
N SER A 127 3.19 0.81 5.77
CA SER A 127 4.55 1.27 5.47
C SER A 127 4.57 2.05 4.15
N ILE A 128 5.57 2.90 3.96
CA ILE A 128 5.90 3.52 2.68
C ILE A 128 7.25 2.97 2.25
N MET A 129 7.30 2.31 1.11
CA MET A 129 8.55 1.82 0.52
C MET A 129 8.97 2.78 -0.57
N VAL A 130 10.23 3.18 -0.56
CA VAL A 130 10.80 4.14 -1.51
C VAL A 130 11.99 3.49 -2.19
N LYS A 131 11.93 3.35 -3.51
CA LYS A 131 13.08 3.00 -4.35
C LYS A 131 13.47 4.22 -5.16
N VAL A 132 14.74 4.59 -5.15
CA VAL A 132 15.25 5.75 -5.89
C VAL A 132 16.27 5.27 -6.91
N ALA A 133 15.93 5.42 -8.18
CA ALA A 133 16.80 5.22 -9.33
C ALA A 133 17.18 6.59 -9.92
N ASP A 134 18.21 6.64 -10.78
CA ASP A 134 18.91 7.84 -11.26
C ASP A 134 18.10 9.15 -11.29
N ARG A 135 16.95 9.18 -11.95
CA ARG A 135 16.06 10.35 -12.06
C ARG A 135 14.60 10.08 -11.73
N GLN A 136 14.32 8.94 -11.11
CA GLN A 136 12.95 8.50 -10.81
C GLN A 136 12.88 7.84 -9.44
N ALA A 137 11.91 8.26 -8.64
CA ALA A 137 11.56 7.62 -7.38
C ALA A 137 10.26 6.83 -7.55
N THR A 138 10.28 5.58 -7.10
CA THR A 138 9.10 4.71 -7.03
C THR A 138 8.69 4.57 -5.58
N LEU A 139 7.50 5.07 -5.25
CA LEU A 139 6.91 5.03 -3.92
C LEU A 139 5.75 4.04 -3.91
N LEU A 140 5.81 3.05 -3.02
CA LEU A 140 4.77 2.04 -2.84
C LEU A 140 4.17 2.16 -1.44
N SER A 141 2.85 2.37 -1.37
CA SER A 141 2.12 2.40 -0.10
C SER A 141 0.61 2.26 -0.32
N ARG A 142 -0.17 2.41 0.75
CA ARG A 142 -1.63 2.47 0.70
C ARG A 142 -2.09 3.73 -0.07
N ALA A 143 -3.20 3.62 -0.78
CA ALA A 143 -3.76 4.70 -1.60
C ALA A 143 -3.95 6.01 -0.83
N ALA A 144 -4.37 5.95 0.44
CA ALA A 144 -4.51 7.14 1.28
C ALA A 144 -3.18 7.89 1.47
N ASN A 145 -2.09 7.16 1.74
CA ASN A 145 -0.76 7.75 1.92
C ASN A 145 -0.24 8.33 0.61
N ILE A 146 -0.35 7.58 -0.48
CA ILE A 146 0.11 8.03 -1.79
C ILE A 146 -0.63 9.28 -2.27
N ARG A 147 -1.97 9.35 -2.08
CA ARG A 147 -2.73 10.57 -2.38
C ARG A 147 -2.34 11.77 -1.54
N ARG A 148 -1.82 11.54 -0.33
CA ARG A 148 -1.32 12.62 0.55
C ARG A 148 0.06 13.07 0.11
N LEU A 149 0.96 12.13 -0.19
CA LEU A 149 2.30 12.42 -0.72
C LEU A 149 2.25 13.16 -2.06
N LYS A 150 1.40 12.72 -3.00
CA LYS A 150 1.21 13.38 -4.30
C LYS A 150 0.77 14.85 -4.17
N ARG A 151 0.16 15.25 -3.06
CA ARG A 151 -0.25 16.65 -2.80
C ARG A 151 0.86 17.50 -2.17
N LEU A 152 1.88 16.87 -1.61
CA LEU A 152 2.95 17.53 -0.85
C LEU A 152 4.29 17.49 -1.58
N LEU A 153 4.45 16.55 -2.50
CA LEU A 153 5.60 16.42 -3.39
C LEU A 153 5.29 17.10 -4.73
N PRO A 154 6.29 17.73 -5.36
CA PRO A 154 6.16 18.38 -6.67
C PRO A 154 5.88 17.39 -7.81
#